data_AF-A0A948XJG7-F1
#
_entry.id   AF-A0A948XJG7-F1
#
_cell.length_a   1.000
_cell.length_b   1.000
_cell.length_c   1.000
_cell.angle_alpha   90.00
_cell.angle_beta   90.00
_cell.angle_gamma   90.00
#
_symmetry.space_group_name_H-M   'P 1'
#
loop_
_entity.id
_entity.type
_entity.pdbx_description
1 polymer ?
#
loop_
_entity_poly.entity_id
_entity_poly.type
_entity_poly.pdbx_seq_one_letter_code
_entity_poly.pdbx_strand_id
1 'polypeptide(L)'
;MSFRKLFVVTAAIMALGVAAGAALAQTPAQKATIDAAKAQGTVGEQADGYLGFRVPSSDAALTEAVQVTNAARREAYARSAQAAGDGATAEAAAARMFQTQLLPRISTGQWYRNAQGQWVQR
;
A
#
# COMPACT_ATOMS: atom_id res chain seq x y z
N MET A 1 7.63 -24.83 -42.43
CA MET A 1 8.28 -24.47 -41.15
C MET A 1 7.55 -23.24 -40.61
N SER A 2 6.66 -23.44 -39.63
CA SER A 2 5.81 -22.38 -39.09
C SER A 2 6.45 -21.78 -37.83
N PHE A 3 6.56 -20.45 -37.82
CA PHE A 3 7.17 -19.66 -36.76
C PHE A 3 6.26 -19.52 -35.53
N ARG A 4 6.93 -19.28 -34.38
CA ARG A 4 6.47 -18.63 -33.14
C ARG A 4 5.61 -19.44 -32.17
N LYS A 5 6.23 -19.79 -31.05
CA LYS A 5 5.60 -19.64 -29.72
C LYS A 5 6.57 -18.89 -28.81
N LEU A 6 6.36 -17.58 -28.71
CA LEU A 6 6.85 -16.77 -27.60
C LEU A 6 6.21 -17.34 -26.32
N PHE A 7 7.03 -17.89 -25.43
CA PHE A 7 6.64 -18.10 -24.04
C PHE A 7 6.60 -16.73 -23.35
N VAL A 8 5.51 -15.99 -23.55
CA VAL A 8 5.12 -14.94 -22.61
C VAL A 8 4.46 -15.66 -21.45
N VAL A 9 5.22 -15.89 -20.38
CA VAL A 9 4.64 -16.27 -19.09
C VAL A 9 3.90 -15.03 -18.58
N THR A 10 2.65 -14.89 -19.00
CA THR A 10 1.69 -14.01 -18.36
C THR A 10 1.45 -14.56 -16.96
N ALA A 11 2.21 -14.04 -16.00
CA ALA A 11 1.84 -14.11 -14.58
C ALA A 11 0.52 -13.33 -14.42
N ALA A 12 -0.58 -14.05 -14.63
CA ALA A 12 -1.93 -13.56 -14.46
C ALA A 12 -2.14 -13.21 -12.99
N ILE A 13 -1.98 -11.91 -12.70
CA ILE A 13 -2.93 -11.09 -11.94
C ILE A 13 -3.73 -11.88 -10.90
N MET A 14 -3.10 -12.18 -9.76
CA MET A 14 -3.79 -12.29 -8.48
C MET A 14 -3.63 -10.96 -7.73
N ALA A 15 -4.00 -9.86 -8.39
CA ALA A 15 -4.03 -8.52 -7.81
C ALA A 15 -5.23 -8.29 -6.86
N LEU A 16 -6.05 -9.32 -6.58
CA LEU A 16 -7.22 -9.23 -5.70
C LEU A 16 -6.96 -9.63 -4.23
N GLY A 17 -5.81 -10.23 -3.90
CA GLY A 17 -5.60 -10.80 -2.56
C GLY A 17 -5.32 -9.78 -1.44
N VAL A 18 -4.66 -8.66 -1.74
CA VAL A 18 -4.17 -7.74 -0.69
C VAL A 18 -5.18 -6.66 -0.32
N ALA A 19 -6.01 -6.20 -1.28
CA ALA A 19 -7.13 -5.31 -0.95
C ALA A 19 -8.16 -6.01 -0.05
N ALA A 20 -8.37 -7.32 -0.24
CA ALA A 20 -9.27 -8.12 0.60
C ALA A 20 -8.71 -8.34 2.01
N GLY A 21 -7.39 -8.51 2.17
CA GLY A 21 -6.76 -8.69 3.49
C GLY A 21 -6.79 -7.45 4.37
N ALA A 22 -6.54 -6.26 3.81
CA ALA A 22 -6.59 -5.01 4.57
C ALA A 22 -8.03 -4.53 4.84
N ALA A 23 -8.99 -4.89 3.99
CA ALA A 23 -10.40 -4.51 4.14
C ALA A 23 -11.12 -5.25 5.29
N LEU A 24 -10.62 -6.43 5.70
CA LEU A 24 -11.26 -7.24 6.76
C LEU A 24 -10.88 -6.79 8.19
N ALA A 25 -9.78 -6.04 8.35
CA ALA A 25 -9.29 -5.63 9.67
C ALA A 25 -9.66 -4.18 10.04
N GLN A 26 -10.11 -3.37 9.08
CA GLN A 26 -10.43 -1.95 9.30
C GLN A 26 -11.93 -1.74 9.36
N THR A 27 -12.41 -1.07 10.41
CA THR A 27 -13.80 -0.62 10.45
C THR A 27 -14.02 0.52 9.43
N PRO A 28 -15.24 0.72 8.92
CA PRO A 28 -15.56 1.87 8.06
C PRO A 28 -15.19 3.22 8.70
N ALA A 29 -15.29 3.32 10.03
CA ALA A 29 -14.92 4.52 10.78
C ALA A 29 -13.40 4.77 10.78
N GLN A 30 -12.58 3.73 10.98
CA GLN A 30 -11.12 3.85 10.87
C GLN A 30 -10.69 4.26 9.46
N LYS A 31 -11.31 3.68 8.43
CA LYS A 31 -11.08 4.07 7.04
C LYS A 31 -11.41 5.54 6.79
N ALA A 32 -12.59 5.99 7.22
CA ALA A 32 -13.00 7.39 7.05
C ALA A 32 -12.05 8.36 7.77
N THR A 33 -11.56 7.98 8.96
CA THR A 33 -10.58 8.76 9.74
C THR A 33 -9.26 8.92 8.99
N ILE A 34 -8.74 7.84 8.40
CA ILE A 34 -7.52 7.88 7.58
C ILE A 34 -7.72 8.70 6.31
N ASP A 35 -8.85 8.52 5.61
CA ASP A 35 -9.14 9.25 4.37
C ASP A 35 -9.22 10.77 4.62
N ALA A 36 -9.85 11.19 5.73
CA ALA A 36 -9.88 12.57 6.17
C ALA A 36 -8.47 13.10 6.47
N ALA A 37 -7.66 12.34 7.22
CA ALA A 37 -6.28 12.72 7.53
C ALA A 37 -5.39 12.81 6.28
N LYS A 38 -5.63 11.98 5.27
CA LYS A 38 -4.95 12.06 3.96
C LYS A 38 -5.36 13.30 3.18
N ALA A 39 -6.64 13.65 3.19
CA ALA A 39 -7.14 14.88 2.57
C ALA A 39 -6.56 16.14 3.24
N GLN A 40 -6.36 16.10 4.56
CA GLN A 40 -5.76 17.20 5.34
C GLN A 40 -4.22 17.26 5.22
N GLY A 41 -3.57 16.23 4.68
CA GLY A 41 -2.10 16.17 4.57
C GLY A 41 -1.36 15.87 5.89
N THR A 42 -2.08 15.41 6.92
CA THR A 42 -1.52 14.93 8.19
C THR A 42 -0.91 13.54 8.02
N VAL A 43 -1.58 12.67 7.25
CA VAL A 43 -1.13 11.32 6.89
C VAL A 43 -0.93 11.24 5.38
N GLY A 44 0.02 10.43 4.93
CA GLY A 44 0.21 10.12 3.52
C GLY A 44 0.66 8.69 3.29
N GLU A 45 0.64 8.25 2.03
CA GLU A 45 1.20 6.96 1.63
C GLU A 45 2.73 7.04 1.57
N GLN A 46 3.43 5.93 1.73
CA GLN A 46 4.89 5.86 1.65
C GLN A 46 5.31 4.88 0.57
N ALA A 47 6.46 5.14 -0.07
CA ALA A 47 6.98 4.32 -1.17
C ALA A 47 7.28 2.86 -0.78
N ASP A 48 7.37 2.58 0.52
CA ASP A 48 7.48 1.26 1.11
C ASP A 48 6.13 0.55 1.29
N GLY A 49 5.02 1.12 0.83
CA GLY A 49 3.68 0.53 0.91
C GLY A 49 2.90 0.85 2.19
N TYR A 50 3.42 1.62 3.14
CA TYR A 50 2.74 1.91 4.40
C TYR A 50 2.14 3.33 4.46
N LEU A 51 1.28 3.57 5.46
CA LEU A 51 0.86 4.92 5.83
C LEU A 51 1.90 5.54 6.78
N GLY A 52 2.12 6.84 6.65
CA GLY A 52 3.01 7.61 7.52
C GLY A 52 2.41 8.95 7.94
N PHE A 53 2.75 9.39 9.14
CA PHE A 53 2.44 10.75 9.62
C PHE A 53 3.42 11.73 9.01
N ARG A 54 2.93 12.63 8.16
CA ARG A 54 3.69 13.79 7.65
C ARG A 54 3.79 14.87 8.71
N VAL A 55 2.71 15.06 9.47
CA VAL A 55 2.63 15.98 10.61
C VAL A 55 2.35 15.16 11.87
N PRO A 56 3.03 15.41 13.00
CA PRO A 56 2.70 14.76 14.26
C PRO A 56 1.22 14.94 14.62
N SER A 57 0.60 13.87 15.12
CA SER A 57 -0.80 13.88 15.58
C SER A 57 -0.86 13.45 17.03
N SER A 58 -1.67 14.14 17.84
CA SER A 58 -2.05 13.72 19.20
C SER A 58 -3.39 12.97 19.23
N ASP A 59 -4.02 12.76 18.06
CA ASP A 59 -5.25 11.99 17.94
C ASP A 59 -4.95 10.49 18.06
N ALA A 60 -5.37 9.92 19.20
CA ALA A 60 -5.19 8.51 19.50
C ALA A 60 -5.97 7.59 18.54
N ALA A 61 -7.18 7.99 18.12
CA ALA A 61 -8.01 7.19 17.23
C ALA A 61 -7.40 7.13 15.81
N LEU A 62 -6.88 8.26 15.32
CA LEU A 62 -6.14 8.27 14.05
C LEU A 62 -4.86 7.44 14.14
N THR A 63 -4.14 7.54 15.25
CA THR A 63 -2.92 6.76 15.48
C THR A 63 -3.20 5.26 15.47
N GLU A 64 -4.23 4.82 16.19
CA GLU A 64 -4.69 3.43 16.20
C GLU A 64 -5.11 2.98 14.80
N ALA A 65 -5.90 3.77 14.08
CA ALA A 65 -6.34 3.43 12.72
C ALA A 65 -5.15 3.22 11.76
N VAL A 66 -4.14 4.09 11.82
CA VAL A 66 -2.90 3.95 11.02
C VAL A 66 -2.13 2.69 11.40
N GLN A 67 -2.01 2.39 12.70
CA GLN A 67 -1.32 1.19 13.18
C GLN A 67 -2.01 -0.10 12.74
N VAL A 68 -3.33 -0.20 12.93
CA VAL A 68 -4.15 -1.34 12.49
C VAL A 68 -4.02 -1.55 10.98
N THR A 69 -4.07 -0.45 10.21
CA THR A 69 -3.90 -0.50 8.75
C THR A 69 -2.54 -1.02 8.35
N ASN A 70 -1.47 -0.50 8.96
CA ASN A 70 -0.11 -0.90 8.64
C ASN A 70 0.19 -2.35 9.08
N ALA A 71 -0.42 -2.82 10.18
CA ALA A 71 -0.35 -4.22 10.60
C ALA A 71 -1.00 -5.15 9.55
N ALA A 72 -2.22 -4.83 9.12
CA ALA A 72 -2.91 -5.61 8.09
C ALA A 72 -2.15 -5.61 6.74
N ARG A 73 -1.57 -4.46 6.35
CA ARG A 73 -0.71 -4.37 5.16
C ARG A 73 0.53 -5.25 5.28
N ARG A 74 1.19 -5.27 6.45
CA ARG A 74 2.37 -6.11 6.71
C ARG A 74 2.05 -7.59 6.51
N GLU A 75 0.96 -8.08 7.10
CA GLU A 75 0.52 -9.47 6.91
C GLU A 75 0.21 -9.79 5.45
N ALA A 76 -0.43 -8.86 4.75
CA ALA A 76 -0.77 -9.06 3.34
C ALA A 76 0.48 -9.07 2.44
N TYR A 77 1.48 -8.23 2.72
CA TYR A 77 2.75 -8.22 2.00
C TYR A 77 3.58 -9.48 2.29
N ALA A 78 3.60 -9.94 3.54
CA ALA A 78 4.23 -11.21 3.90
C ALA A 78 3.59 -12.39 3.15
N ARG A 79 2.25 -12.47 3.12
CA ARG A 79 1.53 -13.49 2.33
C ARG A 79 1.79 -13.38 0.84
N SER A 80 1.85 -12.16 0.30
CA SER A 80 2.16 -11.92 -1.10
C SER A 80 3.57 -12.37 -1.46
N ALA A 81 4.54 -12.15 -0.58
CA ALA A 81 5.92 -12.61 -0.77
C ALA A 81 6.00 -14.14 -0.71
N GLN A 82 5.38 -14.76 0.28
CA GLN A 82 5.31 -16.23 0.41
C GLN A 82 4.70 -16.87 -0.85
N ALA A 83 3.62 -16.30 -1.39
CA ALA A 83 2.97 -16.80 -2.59
C ALA A 83 3.81 -16.64 -3.87
N ALA A 84 4.76 -15.70 -3.90
CA ALA A 84 5.63 -15.45 -5.05
C ALA A 84 6.84 -16.40 -5.11
N GLY A 85 7.14 -17.13 -4.02
CA GLY A 85 8.19 -18.14 -3.97
C GLY A 85 9.57 -17.59 -3.61
N ASP A 86 10.59 -18.41 -3.85
CA ASP A 86 11.96 -18.16 -3.38
C ASP A 86 12.54 -16.84 -3.90
N GLY A 87 13.10 -16.04 -2.98
CA GLY A 87 13.71 -14.74 -3.27
C GLY A 87 12.74 -13.55 -3.23
N ALA A 88 11.42 -13.77 -3.08
CA ALA A 88 10.48 -12.69 -2.86
C ALA A 88 10.52 -12.19 -1.40
N THR A 89 10.52 -10.87 -1.22
CA THR A 89 10.49 -10.24 0.11
C THR A 89 9.21 -9.45 0.33
N ALA A 90 8.81 -9.29 1.60
CA ALA A 90 7.64 -8.49 1.94
C ALA A 90 7.84 -7.01 1.55
N GLU A 91 9.06 -6.50 1.67
CA GLU A 91 9.44 -5.14 1.27
C GLU A 91 9.27 -4.93 -0.23
N ALA A 92 9.70 -5.89 -1.05
CA ALA A 92 9.51 -5.83 -2.50
C ALA A 92 8.03 -5.88 -2.88
N ALA A 93 7.23 -6.73 -2.21
CA ALA A 93 5.79 -6.78 -2.39
C ALA A 93 5.11 -5.45 -2.00
N ALA A 94 5.56 -4.83 -0.91
CA ALA A 94 5.04 -3.56 -0.41
C ALA A 94 5.36 -2.38 -1.36
N ALA A 95 6.61 -2.28 -1.82
CA ALA A 95 7.02 -1.29 -2.81
C ALA A 95 6.28 -1.47 -4.15
N ARG A 96 6.06 -2.73 -4.58
CA ARG A 96 5.26 -3.02 -5.77
C ARG A 96 3.80 -2.61 -5.59
N MET A 97 3.22 -2.87 -4.42
CA MET A 97 1.86 -2.42 -4.09
C MET A 97 1.76 -0.89 -4.15
N PHE A 98 2.74 -0.17 -3.59
CA PHE A 98 2.78 1.28 -3.68
C PHE A 98 2.73 1.75 -5.13
N GLN A 99 3.65 1.28 -5.98
CA GLN A 99 3.76 1.74 -7.36
C GLN A 99 2.53 1.41 -8.20
N THR A 100 1.95 0.23 -8.02
CA THR A 100 0.87 -0.27 -8.91
C THR A 100 -0.52 0.13 -8.47
N GLN A 101 -0.73 0.33 -7.17
CA GLN A 101 -2.07 0.42 -6.60
C GLN A 101 -2.25 1.65 -5.72
N LEU A 102 -1.29 1.99 -4.86
CA LEU A 102 -1.46 3.12 -3.95
C LEU A 102 -1.19 4.44 -4.67
N LEU A 103 -0.02 4.59 -5.30
CA LEU A 103 0.40 5.82 -5.98
C LEU A 103 -0.62 6.32 -7.01
N PRO A 104 -1.19 5.49 -7.90
CA PRO A 104 -2.20 5.95 -8.86
C PRO A 104 -3.51 6.44 -8.21
N ARG A 105 -3.79 6.04 -6.95
CA ARG A 105 -5.01 6.41 -6.21
C ARG A 105 -4.86 7.62 -5.28
N ILE A 106 -3.66 8.19 -5.15
CA ILE A 106 -3.44 9.37 -4.29
C ILE A 106 -4.07 10.60 -4.96
N SER A 107 -5.09 11.23 -4.38
CA SER A 107 -5.72 12.37 -5.06
C SER A 107 -4.79 13.58 -5.14
N THR A 108 -4.98 14.47 -6.12
CA THR A 108 -4.30 15.77 -6.18
C THR A 108 -4.49 16.52 -4.86
N GLY A 109 -3.41 17.12 -4.36
CA GLY A 109 -3.36 17.78 -3.05
C GLY A 109 -3.02 16.86 -1.88
N GLN A 110 -3.13 15.53 -2.03
CA GLN A 110 -2.67 14.57 -1.02
C GLN A 110 -1.16 14.35 -1.12
N TRP A 111 -0.60 13.81 -0.03
CA TRP A 111 0.85 13.66 0.13
C TRP A 111 1.28 12.19 0.12
N TYR A 112 2.50 11.96 -0.36
CA TYR A 112 3.21 10.71 -0.17
C TYR A 112 4.69 10.90 0.08
N ARG A 113 5.32 9.94 0.74
CA ARG A 113 6.76 9.91 0.94
C ARG A 113 7.42 9.09 -0.17
N ASN A 114 8.26 9.72 -0.98
CA ASN A 114 8.97 9.04 -2.06
C ASN A 114 10.07 8.10 -1.52
N ALA A 115 10.70 7.33 -2.41
CA ALA A 115 11.76 6.39 -2.04
C ALA A 115 13.02 7.07 -1.47
N GLN A 116 13.21 8.37 -1.75
CA GLN A 116 14.27 9.21 -1.19
C GLN A 116 13.91 9.74 0.21
N GLY A 117 12.74 9.38 0.75
CA GLY A 117 12.29 9.79 2.07
C GLY A 117 11.72 11.20 2.15
N GLN A 118 11.44 11.84 1.00
CA GLN A 118 10.90 13.19 0.92
C GLN A 118 9.38 13.15 0.79
N TRP A 119 8.68 14.04 1.49
CA TRP A 119 7.25 14.24 1.30
C TRP A 119 6.99 15.04 0.02
N VAL A 120 6.18 14.47 -0.87
CA VAL A 120 5.79 15.03 -2.17
C VAL A 120 4.27 15.15 -2.20
N GLN A 121 3.78 16.27 -2.72
CA GLN A 121 2.35 16.45 -2.97
C GLN A 121 2.03 15.98 -4.40
N ARG A 122 0.92 15.26 -4.56
CA ARG A 122 0.43 14.85 -5.88
C ARG A 122 -0.38 15.95 -6.56
#